data_AF-A0A382K172-F1
#
_entry.id   AF-A0A382K172-F1
#
_cell.length_a   1.000
_cell.length_b   1.000
_cell.length_c   1.000
_cell.angle_alpha   90.00
_cell.angle_beta   90.00
_cell.angle_gamma   90.00
#
_symmetry.space_group_name_H-M   'P 1'
#
loop_
_entity.id
_entity.type
_entity.pdbx_description
1 polymer ?
#
loop_
_entity_poly.entity_id
_entity_poly.type
_entity_poly.pdbx_seq_one_letter_code
_entity_poly.pdbx_strand_id
1 'polypeptide(L)'
;DGLRGEYSIAELCRREGINNNLYYRWSKDFLEAGRKRLSGDTVREASTDEVVDLKKENANLKQAVAELYLRNDWLKKSLTGQDVMLDES
;
A
#
# COMPACT_ATOMS: atom_id res chain seq x y z
N ASP A 1 -0.97 -32.73 -7.99
CA ASP A 1 -0.31 -34.03 -7.83
C ASP A 1 0.13 -34.27 -6.40
N GLY A 2 1.39 -34.03 -5.99
CA GLY A 2 1.84 -34.33 -4.61
C GLY A 2 1.35 -33.35 -3.52
N LEU A 3 1.33 -32.04 -3.81
CA LEU A 3 0.80 -31.01 -2.90
C LEU A 3 -0.75 -30.96 -2.88
N ARG A 4 -1.39 -31.53 -3.91
CA ARG A 4 -2.86 -31.59 -4.04
C ARG A 4 -3.44 -32.90 -3.48
N GLY A 5 -2.60 -33.85 -3.06
CA GLY A 5 -3.02 -35.13 -2.47
C GLY A 5 -3.47 -36.20 -3.47
N GLU A 6 -3.29 -35.97 -4.77
CA GLU A 6 -3.76 -36.87 -5.84
C GLU A 6 -2.84 -38.09 -6.04
N TYR A 7 -1.57 -37.98 -5.62
CA TYR A 7 -0.59 -39.07 -5.62
C TYR A 7 0.23 -39.01 -4.33
N SER A 8 0.65 -40.16 -3.80
CA SER A 8 1.56 -40.15 -2.65
C SER A 8 2.91 -39.55 -3.05
N ILE A 9 3.56 -38.84 -2.13
CA ILE A 9 4.88 -38.23 -2.36
C ILE A 9 5.91 -39.30 -2.77
N ALA A 10 5.79 -40.52 -2.23
CA ALA A 10 6.67 -41.63 -2.58
C ALA A 10 6.47 -42.11 -4.03
N GLU A 11 5.23 -42.16 -4.54
CA GLU A 11 4.96 -42.49 -5.94
C GLU A 11 5.44 -41.41 -6.88
N LEU A 12 5.23 -40.14 -6.52
CA LEU A 12 5.71 -38.99 -7.28
C LEU A 12 7.25 -38.98 -7.37
N CYS A 13 7.93 -39.17 -6.23
CA CYS A 13 9.40 -39.21 -6.20
C CYS A 13 9.97 -40.37 -7.04
N ARG A 14 9.32 -41.55 -7.03
CA ARG A 14 9.72 -42.69 -7.85
C ARG A 14 9.53 -42.43 -9.35
N ARG A 15 8.40 -41.82 -9.74
CA ARG A 15 8.11 -41.48 -11.13
C ARG A 15 9.10 -40.46 -11.69
N GLU A 16 9.40 -39.43 -10.91
CA GLU A 16 10.25 -38.31 -11.32
C GLU A 16 11.75 -38.55 -11.06
N GLY A 17 12.12 -39.70 -10.48
CA GLY A 17 13.51 -40.04 -10.19
C GLY A 17 14.18 -39.14 -9.14
N ILE A 18 13.40 -38.48 -8.28
CA ILE A 18 13.90 -37.54 -7.27
C ILE A 18 13.94 -38.18 -5.88
N ASN A 19 14.88 -37.74 -5.05
CA ASN A 19 14.94 -38.18 -3.66
C ASN A 19 13.81 -37.52 -2.84
N ASN A 20 13.19 -38.31 -1.95
CA ASN A 20 12.08 -37.85 -1.12
C ASN A 20 12.46 -36.66 -0.20
N ASN A 21 13.66 -36.68 0.37
CA ASN A 21 14.16 -35.56 1.19
C ASN A 21 14.33 -34.27 0.36
N LEU A 22 14.69 -34.41 -0.92
CA LEU A 22 14.82 -33.26 -1.82
C LEU A 22 13.45 -32.64 -2.11
N TYR A 23 12.44 -33.48 -2.37
CA TYR A 23 11.06 -33.03 -2.56
C TYR A 23 10.55 -32.25 -1.35
N TYR A 24 10.71 -32.80 -0.14
CA TYR A 24 10.23 -32.11 1.08
C TYR A 24 10.93 -30.78 1.31
N ARG A 25 12.24 -30.71 1.07
CA ARG A 25 12.99 -29.45 1.19
C ARG A 25 12.46 -28.39 0.24
N TRP A 26 12.36 -28.71 -1.05
CA TRP A 26 11.84 -27.77 -2.05
C TRP A 26 10.39 -27.37 -1.81
N SER A 27 9.55 -28.33 -1.41
CA SER A 27 8.15 -28.06 -1.05
C SER A 27 8.06 -27.08 0.12
N LYS A 28 8.87 -27.28 1.16
CA LYS A 28 8.95 -26.35 2.30
C LYS A 28 9.41 -24.97 1.85
N ASP A 29 10.53 -24.88 1.11
CA ASP A 29 11.09 -23.62 0.65
C ASP A 29 10.10 -22.85 -0.24
N PHE A 30 9.42 -23.57 -1.13
CA PHE A 30 8.38 -23.02 -2.01
C PHE A 30 7.20 -22.46 -1.21
N LEU A 31 6.67 -23.23 -0.26
CA LEU A 31 5.55 -22.78 0.58
C LEU A 31 5.94 -21.61 1.48
N GLU A 32 7.17 -21.59 2.00
CA GLU A 32 7.67 -20.51 2.84
C GLU A 32 7.86 -19.21 2.03
N ALA A 33 8.47 -19.30 0.86
CA ALA A 33 8.60 -18.17 -0.06
C ALA A 33 7.23 -17.63 -0.49
N GLY A 34 6.27 -18.52 -0.78
CA GLY A 34 4.90 -18.16 -1.13
C GLY A 34 4.19 -17.41 0.00
N ARG A 35 4.24 -17.93 1.24
CA ARG A 35 3.67 -17.25 2.42
C ARG A 35 4.30 -15.86 2.64
N LYS A 36 5.63 -15.77 2.61
CA LYS A 36 6.34 -14.51 2.82
C LYS A 36 5.95 -13.45 1.79
N ARG A 37 5.81 -13.84 0.51
CA ARG A 37 5.36 -12.92 -0.54
C ARG A 37 3.92 -12.46 -0.31
N LEU A 38 2.99 -13.39 -0.06
CA LEU A 38 1.59 -13.06 0.18
C LEU A 38 1.42 -12.12 1.38
N SER A 39 2.08 -12.39 2.51
CA SER A 39 2.08 -11.49 3.66
C SER A 39 2.64 -10.11 3.31
N GLY A 40 3.71 -10.05 2.51
CA GLY A 40 4.27 -8.79 2.04
C GLY A 40 3.33 -8.00 1.14
N ASP A 41 2.60 -8.67 0.23
CA ASP A 41 1.66 -8.03 -0.68
C ASP A 41 0.43 -7.51 0.08
N THR A 42 -0.10 -8.26 1.05
CA THR A 42 -1.16 -7.78 1.94
C THR A 42 -0.74 -6.51 2.70
N VAL A 43 0.49 -6.46 3.22
CA VAL A 43 1.01 -5.26 3.92
C VAL A 43 1.17 -4.07 2.96
N ARG A 44 1.63 -4.32 1.72
CA ARG A 44 1.77 -3.26 0.72
C ARG A 44 0.42 -2.69 0.28
N GLU A 45 -0.57 -3.55 0.05
CA GLU A 45 -1.94 -3.12 -0.29
C GLU A 45 -2.51 -2.25 0.84
N ALA A 46 -2.47 -2.73 2.09
CA ALA A 46 -2.93 -1.96 3.25
C ALA A 46 -2.22 -0.59 3.38
N SER A 47 -0.90 -0.55 3.18
CA SER A 47 -0.13 0.71 3.23
C SER A 47 -0.46 1.66 2.07
N THR A 48 -0.85 1.14 0.90
CA THR A 48 -1.17 1.97 -0.27
C THR A 48 -2.44 2.77 -0.03
N ASP A 49 -3.46 2.15 0.58
CA ASP A 49 -4.71 2.83 0.93
C ASP A 49 -4.49 3.95 1.95
N GLU A 50 -3.73 3.69 3.02
CA GLU A 50 -3.37 4.70 4.01
C GLU A 50 -2.65 5.91 3.38
N VAL A 51 -1.74 5.67 2.44
CA VAL A 51 -1.02 6.74 1.73
C VAL A 51 -1.96 7.58 0.86
N VAL A 52 -2.97 6.97 0.23
CA VAL A 52 -3.97 7.69 -0.56
C VAL A 52 -4.82 8.58 0.34
N ASP A 53 -5.29 8.05 1.46
CA ASP A 53 -6.09 8.79 2.42
C ASP A 53 -5.30 9.96 3.04
N LEU A 54 -4.05 9.73 3.44
CA LEU A 54 -3.17 10.78 3.94
C LEU A 54 -2.93 11.89 2.91
N LYS A 55 -2.77 11.54 1.63
CA LYS A 55 -2.62 12.55 0.56
C LYS A 55 -3.89 13.39 0.40
N LYS A 56 -5.07 12.75 0.48
CA LYS A 56 -6.37 13.44 0.41
C LYS A 56 -6.57 14.39 1.58
N GLU A 57 -6.28 13.93 2.80
CA GLU A 57 -6.36 14.76 4.00
C GLU A 57 -5.38 15.94 3.93
N ASN A 58 -4.15 15.70 3.49
CA ASN A 58 -3.15 16.75 3.32
C ASN A 58 -3.60 17.81 2.31
N ALA A 59 -4.26 17.42 1.22
CA ALA A 59 -4.82 18.35 0.24
C ALA A 59 -5.93 19.21 0.85
N ASN A 60 -6.86 18.60 1.59
CA ASN A 60 -7.94 19.31 2.29
C ASN A 60 -7.39 20.31 3.31
N LEU A 61 -6.38 19.90 4.09
CA LEU A 61 -5.72 20.77 5.08
C LEU A 61 -5.01 21.95 4.41
N LYS A 62 -4.31 21.73 3.30
CA LYS A 62 -3.68 22.81 2.52
C LYS A 62 -4.70 23.82 2.02
N GLN A 63 -5.84 23.35 1.52
CA GLN A 63 -6.93 24.23 1.08
C GLN A 63 -7.48 25.07 2.24
N ALA A 64 -7.81 24.43 3.37
CA ALA A 64 -8.33 25.13 4.55
C ALA A 64 -7.34 26.18 5.07
N VAL A 65 -6.05 25.87 5.10
CA VAL A 65 -4.99 26.82 5.48
C VAL A 65 -4.91 27.99 4.51
N ALA A 66 -4.97 27.74 3.19
CA ALA A 66 -4.94 28.79 2.18
C ALA A 66 -6.16 29.74 2.31
N GLU A 67 -7.36 29.18 2.48
CA GLU A 67 -8.58 29.96 2.70
C GLU A 67 -8.51 30.83 3.97
N LEU A 68 -8.03 30.24 5.08
CA LEU A 68 -7.82 30.97 6.34
C LEU A 68 -6.77 32.06 6.20
N TYR A 69 -5.70 31.80 5.44
CA TYR A 69 -4.63 32.78 5.21
C TYR A 69 -5.16 33.97 4.41
N LEU A 70 -5.86 33.72 3.30
CA LEU A 70 -6.48 34.76 2.48
C LEU A 70 -7.48 35.59 3.30
N ARG A 71 -8.31 34.94 4.13
CA ARG A 71 -9.27 35.64 4.98
C ARG A 71 -8.59 36.49 6.05
N ASN A 72 -7.50 35.99 6.65
CA ASN A 72 -6.71 36.77 7.61
C ASN A 72 -6.04 37.98 6.95
N ASP A 73 -5.48 37.80 5.76
CA ASP A 73 -4.84 38.89 5.01
C ASP A 73 -5.87 39.98 4.63
N TRP A 74 -7.03 39.56 4.15
CA TRP A 74 -8.16 40.45 3.86
C TRP A 74 -8.61 41.24 5.10
N LEU A 75 -8.81 40.57 6.23
CA LEU A 75 -9.22 41.22 7.48
C LEU A 75 -8.18 42.24 7.96
N LYS A 76 -6.88 41.92 7.85
CA LYS A 76 -5.80 42.85 8.21
C LYS A 76 -5.80 44.09 7.31
N LYS A 77 -5.93 43.92 6.00
CA LYS A 77 -6.00 45.04 5.03
C LYS A 77 -7.22 45.92 5.28
N SER A 78 -8.39 45.31 5.50
CA SER A 78 -9.63 45.99 5.84
C SER A 78 -9.51 46.82 7.13
N LEU A 79 -8.91 46.25 8.18
CA LEU A 79 -8.71 46.96 9.46
C LEU A 79 -7.67 48.09 9.37
N THR A 80 -6.68 47.96 8.49
CA THR A 80 -5.60 48.95 8.32
C THR A 80 -5.88 49.98 7.23
N GLY A 81 -7.03 49.90 6.55
CA GLY A 81 -7.42 50.81 5.48
C GLY A 81 -6.59 50.68 4.19
N GLN A 82 -5.87 49.56 4.02
CA GLN A 82 -5.16 49.23 2.79
C GLN A 82 -6.16 48.61 1.80
N ASP A 83 -6.32 49.28 0.66
CA ASP A 83 -7.29 48.99 -0.40
C ASP A 83 -7.46 47.49 -0.72
N VAL A 84 -8.70 47.02 -0.69
CA VAL A 84 -9.05 45.63 -1.04
C VAL A 84 -9.69 45.63 -2.41
N MET A 85 -8.85 45.70 -3.44
CA MET A 85 -9.21 45.26 -4.78
C MET A 85 -8.64 43.85 -4.97
N LEU A 86 -9.44 42.84 -4.62
CA LEU A 86 -9.19 41.49 -5.11
C LEU A 86 -9.62 41.50 -6.57
N ASP A 87 -8.61 41.61 -7.45
CA ASP A 87 -8.72 41.44 -8.89
C ASP A 87 -9.41 40.09 -9.19
N GLU A 88 -10.65 40.16 -9.66
CA GLU A 88 -11.33 39.02 -10.27
C GLU A 88 -10.70 38.79 -11.64
N SER A 89 -10.01 37.67 -11.81
CA SER A 89 -9.63 37.09 -13.10
C SER A 89 -9.54 35.57 -12.99
#